data_AF-A0A6L2J2L6-F1
#
_entry.id   AF-A0A6L2J2L6-F1
#
_cell.length_a   1.000
_cell.length_b   1.000
_cell.length_c   1.000
_cell.angle_alpha   90.00
_cell.angle_beta   90.00
_cell.angle_gamma   90.00
#
_symmetry.space_group_name_H-M   'P 1'
#
loop_
_entity.id
_entity.type
_entity.pdbx_description
1 polymer ?
#
loop_
_entity_poly.entity_id
_entity_poly.type
_entity_poly.pdbx_seq_one_letter_code
_entity_poly.pdbx_strand_id
1 'polypeptide(L)'
;MAHLVEECCVEAMGERERSQTVFENSLVEHHVVLLPDSMGKVTYVVPAGHYSLKDIVLELELRGVKKQFTMLQHVRTPRPVASKLAADTLLLTGQGLNWVDLGITELELKDHLQPHLNLMAEKHL
;
A
#
# COMPACT_ATOMS: atom_id res chain seq x y z
N MET A 1 10.35 -17.62 -7.34
CA MET A 1 11.57 -16.87 -6.98
C MET A 1 11.25 -15.41 -7.19
N ALA A 2 11.40 -14.59 -6.17
CA ALA A 2 11.16 -13.14 -6.25
C ALA A 2 12.43 -12.47 -6.77
N HIS A 3 12.29 -11.55 -7.73
CA HIS A 3 13.39 -10.70 -8.17
C HIS A 3 13.37 -9.41 -7.35
N LEU A 4 14.37 -9.25 -6.49
CA LEU A 4 14.57 -8.06 -5.68
C LEU A 4 15.32 -6.99 -6.46
N VAL A 5 14.75 -5.79 -6.46
CA VAL A 5 15.30 -4.61 -7.13
C VAL A 5 15.79 -3.67 -6.05
N GLU A 6 17.01 -3.16 -6.21
CA GLU A 6 17.64 -2.30 -5.21
C GLU A 6 16.97 -0.93 -5.15
N GLU A 7 16.31 -0.60 -4.03
CA GLU A 7 16.30 0.76 -3.45
C GLU A 7 16.06 0.66 -1.93
N CYS A 8 17.01 1.16 -1.13
CA CYS A 8 16.97 1.23 0.33
C CYS A 8 16.88 2.71 0.77
N CYS A 9 15.68 3.18 1.09
CA CYS A 9 15.47 4.45 1.79
C CYS A 9 14.96 4.15 3.22
N VAL A 10 15.84 3.62 4.08
CA VAL A 10 15.53 3.45 5.50
C VAL A 10 16.19 4.58 6.29
N GLU A 11 15.65 5.80 6.17
CA GLU A 11 15.92 6.84 7.17
C GLU A 11 15.09 6.49 8.41
N ALA A 12 15.74 5.82 9.36
CA ALA A 12 15.17 5.62 10.69
C ALA A 12 14.87 6.99 11.28
N MET A 13 13.59 7.21 11.66
CA MET A 13 13.01 8.41 12.28
C MET A 13 12.19 9.30 11.31
N GLY A 14 11.07 8.77 10.83
CA GLY A 14 9.97 9.59 10.31
C GLY A 14 9.67 9.39 8.84
N GLU A 15 8.69 8.52 8.57
CA GLU A 15 7.77 8.68 7.45
C GLU A 15 8.37 8.58 6.03
N ARG A 16 8.83 7.36 5.70
CA ARG A 16 8.68 6.68 4.39
C ARG A 16 9.20 5.24 4.54
N GLU A 17 8.32 4.32 4.95
CA GLU A 17 8.69 2.95 5.30
C GLU A 17 8.64 2.03 4.07
N ARG A 18 9.64 2.14 3.18
CA ARG A 18 9.86 1.19 2.09
C ARG A 18 11.28 0.62 2.21
N SER A 19 11.38 -0.68 2.43
CA SER A 19 12.71 -1.31 2.55
C SER A 19 13.24 -1.75 1.19
N GLN A 20 12.41 -2.39 0.37
CA GLN A 20 12.77 -2.94 -0.94
C GLN A 20 11.55 -3.04 -1.86
N THR A 21 11.76 -3.11 -3.18
CA THR A 21 10.70 -3.33 -4.17
C THR A 21 10.93 -4.64 -4.92
N VAL A 22 9.86 -5.41 -5.10
CA VAL A 22 9.84 -6.71 -5.79
C VAL A 22 8.82 -6.65 -6.91
N PHE A 23 9.17 -7.16 -8.09
CA PHE A 23 8.18 -7.40 -9.14
C PHE A 23 7.51 -8.76 -8.92
N GLU A 24 6.21 -8.78 -8.62
CA GLU A 24 5.43 -10.02 -8.55
C GLU A 24 5.04 -10.49 -9.95
N ASN A 25 4.58 -9.54 -10.76
CA ASN A 25 4.17 -9.75 -12.14
C ASN A 25 4.55 -8.51 -12.97
N SER A 26 4.45 -8.58 -14.30
CA SER A 26 4.84 -7.53 -15.23
C SER A 26 4.11 -6.18 -15.02
N LEU A 27 3.00 -6.18 -14.29
CA LEU A 27 2.18 -4.99 -14.03
C LEU A 27 2.25 -4.48 -12.60
N VAL A 28 2.66 -5.32 -11.64
CA VAL A 28 2.50 -5.01 -10.21
C VAL A 28 3.87 -5.01 -9.53
N GLU A 29 4.22 -3.83 -9.05
CA GLU A 29 5.32 -3.59 -8.13
C GLU A 29 4.84 -3.81 -6.69
N HIS A 30 5.44 -4.77 -6.01
CA HIS A 30 5.16 -5.06 -4.62
C HIS A 30 6.25 -4.43 -3.75
N HIS A 31 5.86 -3.46 -2.93
CA HIS A 31 6.75 -2.84 -1.97
C HIS A 31 6.81 -3.68 -0.69
N VAL A 32 8.01 -4.12 -0.34
CA VAL A 32 8.29 -4.78 0.93
C VAL A 32 8.34 -3.70 2.01
N VAL A 33 7.46 -3.84 3.00
CA VAL A 33 7.32 -2.92 4.13
C VAL A 33 7.73 -3.65 5.40
N LEU A 34 8.36 -2.90 6.31
CA LEU A 34 8.72 -3.36 7.64
C LEU A 34 7.49 -3.66 8.51
N LEU A 35 7.69 -4.45 9.56
CA LEU A 35 6.62 -4.65 10.54
C LEU A 35 6.45 -3.37 11.40
N PRO A 36 5.22 -3.02 11.77
CA PRO A 36 4.95 -1.78 12.52
C PRO A 36 5.63 -1.73 13.90
N ASP A 37 5.89 -2.89 14.51
CA ASP A 37 6.56 -3.00 15.81
C ASP A 37 8.10 -3.08 15.68
N SER A 38 8.63 -2.99 14.47
CA SER A 38 10.07 -3.07 14.21
C SER A 38 10.65 -1.68 13.99
N MET A 39 11.27 -1.14 15.02
CA MET A 39 12.12 0.06 14.95
C MET A 39 13.54 -0.33 15.29
N GLY A 40 14.53 0.23 14.61
CA GLY A 40 15.94 -0.06 14.89
C GLY A 40 16.88 0.46 13.81
N LYS A 41 18.18 0.25 14.03
CA LYS A 41 19.21 0.54 13.04
C LYS A 41 19.36 -0.68 12.12
N VAL A 42 19.42 -0.43 10.83
CA VAL A 42 19.71 -1.48 9.83
C VAL A 42 21.14 -1.95 9.99
N THR A 43 21.32 -3.25 10.25
CA THR A 43 22.67 -3.87 10.36
C THR A 43 23.07 -4.59 9.09
N TYR A 44 22.10 -5.14 8.36
CA TYR A 44 22.35 -5.89 7.14
C TYR A 44 21.16 -5.78 6.19
N VAL A 45 21.47 -5.56 4.92
CA VAL A 45 20.52 -5.54 3.80
C VAL A 45 21.06 -6.47 2.72
N VAL A 46 20.18 -7.30 2.19
CA VAL A 46 20.50 -8.19 1.07
C VAL A 46 20.58 -7.39 -0.25
N PRO A 47 21.57 -7.65 -1.12
CA PRO A 47 21.68 -6.99 -2.42
C PRO A 47 20.56 -7.41 -3.39
N ALA A 48 20.43 -6.71 -4.51
CA ALA A 48 19.50 -7.07 -5.58
C ALA A 48 19.79 -8.48 -6.14
N GLY A 49 18.75 -9.28 -6.37
CA GLY A 49 18.91 -10.66 -6.82
C GLY A 49 17.66 -11.51 -6.68
N HIS A 50 17.83 -12.82 -6.83
CA HIS A 50 16.74 -13.79 -6.74
C HIS A 50 16.70 -14.47 -5.37
N TYR A 51 15.57 -14.33 -4.68
CA TYR A 51 15.39 -14.86 -3.34
C TYR A 51 14.08 -15.62 -3.20
N SER A 52 14.04 -16.53 -2.23
CA SER A 52 12.86 -17.24 -1.80
C SER A 52 12.15 -16.46 -0.69
N LEU A 53 10.85 -16.70 -0.52
CA LEU A 53 10.02 -16.00 0.48
C LEU A 53 10.46 -16.25 1.93
N LYS A 54 11.20 -17.33 2.17
CA LYS A 54 11.71 -17.73 3.50
C LYS A 54 13.11 -17.17 3.79
N ASP A 55 13.76 -16.57 2.80
CA ASP A 55 15.12 -16.06 2.97
C ASP A 55 15.07 -14.75 3.78
N ILE A 56 16.11 -14.54 4.58
CA ILE A 56 16.25 -13.33 5.40
C ILE A 56 16.74 -12.22 4.49
N VAL A 57 15.99 -11.13 4.46
CA VAL A 57 16.20 -10.00 3.54
C VAL A 57 16.76 -8.78 4.27
N LEU A 58 16.43 -8.64 5.56
CA LEU A 58 16.82 -7.50 6.37
C LEU A 58 17.08 -7.91 7.82
N GLU A 59 18.11 -7.31 8.43
CA GLU A 59 18.34 -7.39 9.87
C GLU A 59 18.30 -6.00 10.51
N LEU A 60 17.57 -5.90 11.61
CA LEU A 60 17.50 -4.69 12.44
C LEU A 60 18.08 -4.97 13.82
N GLU A 61 18.85 -4.02 14.34
CA GLU A 61 19.33 -4.02 15.72
C GLU A 61 18.64 -2.91 16.52
N LEU A 62 18.02 -3.30 17.63
CA LEU A 62 17.46 -2.39 18.62
C LEU A 62 18.00 -2.75 19.99
N ARG A 63 18.75 -1.83 20.60
CA ARG A 63 19.27 -1.96 21.98
C ARG A 63 20.01 -3.30 22.21
N GLY A 64 20.82 -3.72 21.23
CA GLY A 64 21.60 -4.97 21.29
C GLY A 64 20.84 -6.26 20.94
N VAL A 65 19.54 -6.18 20.63
CA VAL A 65 18.75 -7.32 20.14
C VAL A 65 18.63 -7.24 18.62
N LYS A 66 19.13 -8.26 17.93
CA LYS A 66 19.00 -8.40 16.47
C LYS A 66 17.71 -9.14 16.11
N LYS A 67 16.94 -8.57 15.20
CA LYS A 67 15.72 -9.16 14.63
C LYS A 67 15.90 -9.34 13.13
N GLN A 68 15.55 -10.53 12.65
CA GLN A 68 15.62 -10.91 11.25
C GLN A 68 14.24 -10.85 10.62
N PHE A 69 14.19 -10.35 9.38
CA PHE A 69 12.95 -10.20 8.63
C PHE A 69 13.07 -10.89 7.27
N THR A 70 12.00 -11.61 6.92
CA THR A 70 11.80 -12.19 5.59
C THR A 70 10.81 -11.35 4.79
N MET A 71 10.58 -11.69 3.52
CA MET A 71 9.53 -11.02 2.71
C MET A 71 8.10 -11.33 3.18
N LEU A 72 7.94 -12.31 4.08
CA LEU A 72 6.64 -12.75 4.58
C LEU A 72 6.27 -12.05 5.88
N GLN A 73 5.02 -11.60 5.96
CA GLN A 73 4.46 -11.05 7.19
C GLN A 73 3.23 -11.83 7.63
N HIS A 74 3.19 -12.17 8.92
CA HIS A 74 2.02 -12.74 9.56
C HIS A 74 1.05 -11.63 9.99
N VAL A 75 -0.20 -11.70 9.54
CA VAL A 75 -1.23 -10.71 9.88
C VAL A 75 -2.33 -11.40 10.67
N ARG A 76 -2.48 -11.02 11.95
CA ARG A 76 -3.60 -11.45 12.81
C ARG A 76 -4.41 -10.28 13.35
N THR A 77 -3.84 -9.08 13.31
CA THR A 77 -4.45 -7.81 13.69
C THR A 77 -4.55 -6.90 12.46
N PRO A 78 -5.55 -6.00 12.40
CA PRO A 78 -5.61 -4.98 11.37
C PRO A 78 -4.30 -4.18 11.33
N ARG A 79 -3.81 -3.85 10.14
CA ARG A 79 -2.59 -3.05 10.02
C ARG A 79 -2.82 -1.64 10.58
N PRO A 80 -1.86 -1.09 11.33
CA PRO A 80 -1.95 0.28 11.80
C PRO A 80 -1.87 1.24 10.59
N VAL A 81 -2.58 2.36 10.71
CA VAL A 81 -2.60 3.44 9.72
C VAL A 81 -2.28 4.75 10.43
N ALA A 82 -1.60 5.68 9.75
CA ALA A 82 -1.24 6.97 10.34
C ALA A 82 -2.47 7.80 10.72
N SER A 83 -3.47 7.87 9.83
CA SER A 83 -4.72 8.59 10.06
C SER A 83 -5.84 8.02 9.20
N LYS A 84 -7.09 8.13 9.67
CA LYS A 84 -8.28 7.79 8.88
C LYS A 84 -8.71 9.01 8.06
N LEU A 85 -8.65 8.90 6.75
CA LEU A 85 -9.10 9.94 5.82
C LEU A 85 -10.56 9.70 5.40
N ALA A 86 -11.31 10.78 5.16
CA ALA A 86 -12.62 10.69 4.54
C ALA A 86 -12.46 10.32 3.06
N ALA A 87 -13.40 9.52 2.54
CA ALA A 87 -13.35 9.09 1.15
C ALA A 87 -14.08 10.10 0.25
N ASP A 88 -13.33 10.79 -0.60
CA ASP A 88 -13.87 11.80 -1.53
C ASP A 88 -13.96 11.29 -2.98
N THR A 89 -13.49 10.06 -3.25
CA THR A 89 -13.47 9.44 -4.58
C THR A 89 -14.41 8.23 -4.62
N LEU A 90 -15.31 8.21 -5.60
CA LEU A 90 -16.25 7.11 -5.81
C LEU A 90 -15.53 5.88 -6.39
N LEU A 91 -15.88 4.70 -5.88
CA LEU A 91 -15.43 3.42 -6.46
C LEU A 91 -16.39 3.02 -7.57
N LEU A 92 -15.90 2.97 -8.81
CA LEU A 92 -16.68 2.51 -9.94
C LEU A 92 -16.86 0.98 -9.85
N THR A 93 -18.08 0.52 -9.58
CA THR A 93 -18.41 -0.91 -9.47
C THR A 93 -18.62 -1.58 -10.83
N GLY A 94 -18.68 -0.79 -11.92
CA GLY A 94 -18.91 -1.29 -13.29
C GLY A 94 -20.32 -1.87 -13.51
N GLN A 95 -21.18 -1.84 -12.49
CA GLN A 95 -22.55 -2.30 -12.56
C GLN A 95 -23.49 -1.11 -12.72
N GLY A 96 -24.32 -1.12 -13.75
CA GLY A 96 -25.44 -0.20 -13.87
C GLY A 96 -26.56 -0.65 -12.94
N LEU A 97 -26.75 0.05 -11.82
CA LEU A 97 -27.96 -0.10 -11.03
C LEU A 97 -29.13 0.44 -11.84
N ASN A 98 -30.19 -0.35 -11.97
CA ASN A 98 -31.42 0.12 -12.57
C ASN A 98 -32.13 1.01 -11.54
N TRP A 99 -32.08 2.33 -11.76
CA TRP A 99 -32.48 3.34 -10.77
C TRP A 99 -33.97 3.35 -10.40
N VAL A 100 -34.79 2.63 -11.18
CA VAL A 100 -36.23 2.53 -10.99
C VAL A 100 -36.60 1.76 -9.71
N ASP A 101 -35.74 0.85 -9.24
CA ASP A 101 -36.05 -0.05 -8.13
C ASP A 101 -35.79 0.57 -6.73
N LEU A 102 -35.06 1.69 -6.65
CA LEU A 102 -34.68 2.33 -5.38
C LEU A 102 -35.59 3.51 -4.97
N GLY A 103 -36.61 3.85 -5.77
CA GLY A 103 -37.55 4.94 -5.43
C GLY A 103 -36.92 6.33 -5.35
N ILE A 104 -35.68 6.50 -5.83
CA ILE A 104 -35.00 7.80 -5.92
C ILE A 104 -35.54 8.49 -7.17
N THR A 105 -36.23 9.61 -6.99
CA THR A 105 -36.67 10.42 -8.14
C THR A 105 -35.44 11.04 -8.81
N GLU A 106 -35.44 11.09 -10.14
CA GLU A 106 -34.32 11.51 -11.01
C GLU A 106 -33.70 12.88 -10.67
N LEU A 107 -34.42 13.71 -9.89
CA LEU A 107 -33.97 15.03 -9.43
C LEU A 107 -32.87 14.97 -8.37
N GLU A 108 -32.97 14.10 -7.36
CA GLU A 108 -32.00 14.09 -6.23
C GLU A 108 -30.61 13.59 -6.65
N LEU A 109 -30.55 12.73 -7.67
CA LEU A 109 -29.29 12.18 -8.19
C LEU A 109 -28.50 13.20 -9.01
N LYS A 110 -29.20 14.08 -9.74
CA LYS A 110 -28.58 15.08 -10.64
C LYS A 110 -27.99 16.25 -9.86
N ASP A 111 -28.58 16.61 -8.72
CA ASP A 111 -28.05 17.70 -7.90
C ASP A 111 -26.81 17.29 -7.10
N HIS A 112 -26.70 16.02 -6.70
CA HIS A 112 -25.57 15.54 -5.90
C HIS A 112 -24.40 14.95 -6.71
N LEU A 113 -24.66 14.25 -7.82
CA LEU A 113 -23.61 13.52 -8.53
C LEU A 113 -22.96 14.33 -9.68
N GLN A 114 -23.72 15.23 -10.30
CA GLN A 114 -23.29 16.02 -11.45
C GLN A 114 -22.10 16.97 -11.18
N PRO A 115 -21.99 17.67 -10.03
CA PRO A 115 -20.84 18.54 -9.77
C PRO A 115 -19.53 17.76 -9.62
N HIS A 116 -19.57 16.54 -9.07
CA HIS A 116 -18.39 15.68 -8.98
C HIS A 116 -17.96 15.12 -10.35
N LEU A 117 -18.94 14.77 -11.21
CA LEU A 117 -18.65 14.30 -12.56
C LEU A 117 -17.99 15.39 -13.42
N ASN A 118 -18.47 16.63 -13.31
CA ASN A 118 -17.90 17.78 -14.01
C ASN A 118 -16.46 18.10 -13.54
N LEU A 119 -16.19 18.00 -12.23
CA LEU A 119 -14.85 18.20 -11.67
C LEU A 119 -13.86 17.11 -12.13
N MET A 120 -14.30 15.87 -12.31
CA MET A 120 -13.46 14.80 -12.87
C MET A 120 -13.18 15.01 -14.36
N ALA A 121 -14.13 15.57 -15.12
CA ALA A 121 -13.94 15.88 -16.54
C ALA A 121 -12.97 17.06 -16.76
N GLU A 122 -12.98 18.07 -15.89
CA GLU A 122 -12.11 19.25 -16.01
C GLU A 122 -10.65 19.00 -15.58
N LYS A 123 -10.37 18.02 -14.72
CA LYS A 123 -8.99 17.69 -14.30
C LYS A 123 -8.19 16.86 -15.30
N HIS A 124 -8.83 16.41 -16.38
CA HIS A 124 -8.20 15.61 -17.43
C HIS A 124 -8.07 16.35 -18.78
N LEU A 125 -8.22 17.69 -18.78
CA LEU A 125 -7.85 18.59 -19.88
C LEU A 125 -6.72 19.53 -19.44
#